data_AF-A0AB39KXA2-F1
#
_entry.id   AF-A0AB39KXA2-F1
#
_cell.length_a   1.000
_cell.length_b   1.000
_cell.length_c   1.000
_cell.angle_alpha   90.00
_cell.angle_beta   90.00
_cell.angle_gamma   90.00
#
_symmetry.space_group_name_H-M   'P 1'
#
loop_
_entity.id
_entity.type
_entity.pdbx_description
1 polymer ?
#
loop_
_entity_poly.entity_id
_entity_poly.type
_entity_poly.pdbx_seq_one_letter_code
_entity_poly.pdbx_strand_id
1 'polypeptide(L)'
;MRIVRDGTTLRLQGVCRVEDAEPVAAALQEGGIAEVDLSACEGLHGAVVQALLVFGAPLTGEALDPFTRAFVAPALAERTGHFSQAIEQAHRTPEESN
;
A
#
# COMPACT_ATOMS: atom_id res chain seq x y z
N MET A 1 2.93 16.21 -7.62
CA MET A 1 3.07 14.96 -6.85
C MET A 1 4.52 14.75 -6.46
N ARG A 2 4.76 14.11 -5.31
CA ARG A 2 6.06 13.57 -4.94
C ARG A 2 5.92 12.16 -4.35
N ILE A 3 6.67 11.20 -4.88
CA ILE A 3 6.89 9.88 -4.26
C ILE A 3 8.23 9.95 -3.56
N VAL A 4 8.27 9.70 -2.26
CA VAL A 4 9.50 9.76 -1.47
C VAL A 4 9.70 8.44 -0.74
N ARG A 5 10.85 7.81 -0.97
CA ARG A 5 11.32 6.71 -0.12
C ARG A 5 12.07 7.28 1.06
N ASP A 6 11.58 6.99 2.26
CA ASP A 6 12.15 7.40 3.55
C ASP A 6 12.41 6.13 4.37
N GLY A 7 13.63 5.60 4.24
CA GLY A 7 13.97 4.28 4.77
C GLY A 7 13.07 3.18 4.19
N THR A 8 12.23 2.59 5.05
CA THR A 8 11.26 1.53 4.70
C THR A 8 9.85 2.07 4.44
N THR A 9 9.65 3.39 4.45
CA THR A 9 8.34 4.01 4.23
C THR A 9 8.30 4.66 2.85
N LEU A 10 7.26 4.36 2.07
CA LEU A 10 6.99 5.04 0.81
C LEU A 10 5.91 6.11 1.03
N ARG A 11 6.28 7.39 0.96
CA ARG A 11 5.35 8.51 1.18
C ARG A 11 4.77 8.99 -0.15
N LEU A 12 3.44 9.05 -0.24
CA LEU A 12 2.71 9.60 -1.39
C LEU A 12 2.21 11.01 -1.06
N GLN A 13 2.66 12.00 -1.83
CA GLN A 13 2.38 13.43 -1.54
C GLN A 13 1.71 14.14 -2.72
N GLY A 14 0.66 14.89 -2.42
CA GLY A 14 -0.18 15.58 -3.39
C GLY A 14 -1.13 14.63 -4.13
N VAL A 15 -1.59 15.07 -5.30
CA VAL A 15 -2.49 14.27 -6.15
C VAL A 15 -1.69 13.27 -6.98
N CYS A 16 -1.94 11.97 -6.77
CA CYS A 16 -1.34 10.89 -7.56
C CYS A 16 -2.13 10.55 -8.80
N ARG A 17 -1.49 10.66 -9.96
CA ARG A 17 -2.09 10.51 -11.29
C ARG A 17 -1.73 9.15 -11.88
N VAL A 18 -2.06 8.95 -13.16
CA VAL A 18 -1.85 7.67 -13.83
C VAL A 18 -0.36 7.37 -14.05
N GLU A 19 0.42 8.40 -14.36
CA GLU A 19 1.87 8.32 -14.59
C GLU A 19 2.66 7.86 -13.36
N ASP A 20 2.05 8.00 -12.18
CA ASP A 20 2.68 7.67 -10.91
C ASP A 20 2.53 6.19 -10.53
N ALA A 21 1.68 5.45 -11.23
CA ALA A 21 1.43 4.04 -10.94
C ALA A 21 2.67 3.16 -11.16
N GLU A 22 3.42 3.39 -12.24
CA GLU A 22 4.65 2.64 -12.53
C GLU A 22 5.75 2.91 -11.48
N PRO A 23 6.11 4.16 -11.14
CA PRO A 23 7.08 4.43 -10.08
C PRO A 23 6.71 3.83 -8.72
N VAL A 24 5.41 3.85 -8.34
CA VAL A 24 4.94 3.21 -7.11
C VAL A 24 5.11 1.69 -7.18
N ALA A 25 4.70 1.07 -8.30
CA ALA A 25 4.85 -0.36 -8.49
C ALA A 25 6.32 -0.79 -8.46
N ALA A 26 7.21 -0.05 -9.13
CA ALA A 26 8.63 -0.33 -9.13
C ALA A 26 9.23 -0.25 -7.72
N ALA A 27 8.91 0.82 -6.95
CA ALA A 27 9.41 0.98 -5.59
C ALA A 27 8.95 -0.14 -4.64
N LEU A 28 7.72 -0.64 -4.82
CA LEU A 28 7.19 -1.76 -4.02
C LEU A 28 7.79 -3.10 -4.47
N GLN A 29 8.01 -3.28 -5.78
CA GLN A 29 8.59 -4.50 -6.34
C GLN A 29 10.07 -4.68 -5.97
N GLU A 30 10.84 -3.60 -5.90
CA GLU A 30 12.23 -3.61 -5.43
C GLU A 30 12.37 -4.15 -4.00
N GLY A 31 11.29 -4.07 -3.21
CA GLY A 31 11.25 -4.53 -1.84
C GLY A 31 11.92 -3.58 -0.85
N GLY A 32 11.84 -3.94 0.43
CA GLY A 32 12.32 -3.10 1.53
C GLY A 32 11.42 -1.91 1.86
N ILE A 33 10.22 -1.84 1.28
CA ILE A 33 9.13 -0.98 1.74
C ILE A 33 8.27 -1.81 2.69
N ALA A 34 8.16 -1.38 3.94
CA ALA A 34 7.33 -2.01 4.97
C ALA A 34 5.93 -1.39 5.03
N GLU A 35 5.78 -0.15 4.56
CA GLU A 35 4.52 0.60 4.65
C GLU A 35 4.46 1.74 3.63
N VAL A 36 3.23 2.17 3.32
CA VAL A 36 2.92 3.31 2.47
C VAL A 36 2.19 4.37 3.28
N ASP A 37 2.76 5.57 3.36
CA ASP A 37 2.21 6.71 4.10
C ASP A 37 1.40 7.63 3.17
N LEU A 38 0.13 7.84 3.54
CA LEU A 38 -0.84 8.67 2.82
C LEU A 38 -1.11 10.02 3.50
N SER A 39 -0.43 10.37 4.59
CA SER A 39 -0.69 11.59 5.39
C SER A 39 -0.63 12.90 4.61
N ALA A 40 0.10 12.93 3.49
CA ALA A 40 0.22 14.08 2.59
C ALA A 40 -0.45 13.83 1.23
N CYS A 41 -1.24 12.77 1.08
CA CYS A 41 -1.90 12.38 -0.16
C CYS A 41 -3.21 13.16 -0.36
N GLU A 42 -3.31 13.90 -1.46
CA GLU A 42 -4.48 14.71 -1.84
C GLU A 42 -5.35 14.01 -2.89
N GLY A 43 -5.02 12.78 -3.28
CA GLY A 43 -5.84 11.95 -4.16
C GLY A 43 -5.06 10.82 -4.80
N LEU A 44 -5.73 9.72 -5.11
CA LEU A 44 -5.15 8.56 -5.78
C LEU A 44 -5.91 8.24 -7.06
N HIS A 45 -5.21 8.20 -8.19
CA HIS A 45 -5.72 7.63 -9.42
C HIS A 45 -5.91 6.11 -9.26
N GLY A 46 -6.91 5.55 -9.95
CA GLY A 46 -7.23 4.12 -9.85
C GLY A 46 -6.07 3.17 -10.16
N ALA A 47 -5.18 3.55 -11.09
CA ALA A 47 -3.97 2.78 -11.39
C ALA A 47 -2.97 2.71 -10.21
N VAL A 48 -2.85 3.79 -9.43
CA VAL A 48 -2.02 3.81 -8.22
C VAL A 48 -2.65 2.92 -7.14
N VAL A 49 -3.98 2.99 -6.98
CA VAL A 49 -4.71 2.09 -6.07
C VAL A 49 -4.50 0.62 -6.46
N GLN A 50 -4.51 0.30 -7.76
CA GLN A 50 -4.24 -1.05 -8.26
C GLN A 50 -2.80 -1.51 -7.93
N ALA A 51 -1.80 -0.65 -8.10
CA ALA A 51 -0.44 -0.96 -7.69
C ALA A 51 -0.37 -1.29 -6.20
N LEU A 52 -0.97 -0.46 -5.34
CA LEU A 52 -1.03 -0.70 -3.89
C LEU A 52 -1.73 -2.03 -3.55
N LEU A 53 -2.83 -2.36 -4.23
CA LEU A 53 -3.55 -3.62 -4.05
C LEU A 53 -2.71 -4.86 -4.42
N VAL A 54 -1.92 -4.78 -5.49
CA VAL A 54 -1.10 -5.89 -5.98
C VAL A 54 0.02 -6.23 -5.00
N PHE A 55 0.66 -5.21 -4.42
CA PHE A 55 1.80 -5.42 -3.53
C PHE A 55 1.42 -5.54 -2.05
N GLY A 56 0.21 -5.13 -1.66
CA GLY A 56 -0.33 -5.39 -0.33
C GLY A 56 0.49 -4.76 0.81
N ALA A 57 1.16 -3.64 0.57
CA ALA A 57 1.92 -2.93 1.59
C ALA A 57 0.98 -2.24 2.60
N PRO A 58 1.18 -2.42 3.92
CA PRO A 58 0.40 -1.75 4.95
C PRO A 58 0.31 -0.24 4.75
N LEU A 59 -0.87 0.33 4.99
CA LEU A 59 -1.08 1.78 4.89
C LEU A 59 -0.97 2.47 6.25
N THR A 60 -0.31 3.62 6.26
CA THR A 60 -0.25 4.53 7.41
C THR A 60 -0.65 5.94 7.02
N GLY A 61 -0.95 6.77 8.02
CA GLY A 61 -1.40 8.15 7.81
C GLY A 61 -2.84 8.26 7.30
N GLU A 62 -3.42 9.43 7.50
CA GLU A 62 -4.78 9.76 7.03
C GLU A 62 -4.68 10.60 5.77
N ALA A 63 -5.26 10.12 4.66
CA ALA A 63 -5.28 10.88 3.40
C ALA A 63 -6.05 12.20 3.55
N LEU A 64 -5.55 13.25 2.90
CA LEU A 64 -6.17 14.58 2.90
C LEU A 64 -7.44 14.62 2.03
N ASP A 65 -7.49 13.80 0.97
CA ASP A 65 -8.68 13.66 0.13
C ASP A 65 -9.82 12.91 0.85
N PRO A 66 -11.01 13.52 0.99
CA PRO A 66 -12.14 12.88 1.67
C PRO A 66 -12.57 11.55 1.07
N PHE A 67 -12.54 11.40 -0.26
CA PHE A 67 -12.93 10.14 -0.91
C PHE A 67 -11.92 9.02 -0.61
N THR A 68 -10.64 9.32 -0.79
CA THR A 68 -9.55 8.40 -0.48
C THR A 68 -9.61 7.97 0.99
N ARG A 69 -9.77 8.92 1.91
CA ARG A 69 -9.89 8.65 3.34
C ARG A 69 -11.10 7.78 3.69
N ALA A 70 -12.28 8.12 3.16
CA ALA A 70 -13.53 7.47 3.58
C ALA A 70 -13.75 6.10 2.94
N PHE A 71 -13.22 5.86 1.74
CA PHE A 71 -13.55 4.67 0.96
C PHE A 71 -12.33 3.87 0.50
N VAL A 72 -11.30 4.53 -0.01
CA VAL A 72 -10.15 3.84 -0.62
C VAL A 72 -9.22 3.26 0.44
N ALA A 73 -8.80 4.06 1.44
CA ALA A 73 -7.88 3.61 2.48
C ALA A 73 -8.44 2.45 3.31
N PRO A 74 -9.73 2.44 3.74
CA PRO A 74 -10.31 1.27 4.40
C PRO A 74 -10.32 0.01 3.53
N ALA A 75 -10.67 0.13 2.24
CA ALA A 75 -10.69 -1.01 1.31
C ALA A 75 -9.28 -1.58 1.05
N LEU A 76 -8.27 -0.72 0.99
CA LEU A 76 -6.87 -1.13 0.89
C LEU A 76 -6.39 -1.81 2.19
N ALA A 77 -6.71 -1.24 3.35
CA ALA A 77 -6.35 -1.78 4.67
C ALA A 77 -6.93 -3.19 4.90
N GLU A 78 -8.19 -3.42 4.52
CA GLU A 78 -8.82 -4.73 4.56
C GLU A 78 -8.07 -5.76 3.70
N ARG A 79 -7.61 -5.36 2.51
CA ARG A 79 -6.84 -6.24 1.62
C ARG A 79 -5.46 -6.58 2.21
N THR A 80 -4.75 -5.59 2.77
CA THR A 80 -3.44 -5.83 3.40
C THR A 80 -3.53 -6.73 4.63
N GLY A 81 -4.59 -6.63 5.44
CA GLY A 81 -4.83 -7.54 6.56
C GLY A 81 -4.99 -9.00 6.10
N HIS A 82 -5.77 -9.22 5.04
CA HIS A 82 -5.90 -10.56 4.43
C HIS A 82 -4.58 -11.06 3.83
N PHE A 83 -3.77 -10.19 3.26
CA PHE A 83 -2.46 -10.55 2.69
C PHE A 83 -1.46 -10.97 3.78
N SER A 84 -1.42 -10.26 4.92
CA SER A 84 -0.60 -10.63 6.09
C SER A 84 -0.98 -12.01 6.61
N GLN A 85 -2.28 -12.29 6.76
CA GLN A 85 -2.77 -13.61 7.19
C GLN A 85 -2.41 -14.73 6.21
N ALA A 86 -2.51 -14.47 4.90
CA ALA A 86 -2.16 -15.46 3.88
C ALA A 86 -0.66 -15.81 3.91
N ILE A 87 0.22 -14.82 4.11
CA ILE A 87 1.66 -15.03 4.27
C ILE A 87 1.97 -15.81 5.56
N GLU A 88 1.35 -15.45 6.68
CA GLU A 88 1.53 -16.14 7.97
C GLU A 88 1.07 -17.61 7.89
N GLN A 89 -0.05 -17.89 7.21
CA GLN A 89 -0.53 -19.25 6.97
C GLN A 89 0.38 -20.04 6.04
N ALA A 90 0.90 -19.42 4.98
CA ALA A 90 1.83 -20.06 4.05
C ALA A 90 3.18 -20.41 4.70
N HIS A 91 3.60 -19.65 5.72
CA HIS A 91 4.82 -19.92 6.49
C HIS A 91 4.62 -20.90 7.65
N ARG A 92 3.38 -21.29 7.98
CA ARG A 92 3.12 -22.34 8.98
C ARG A 92 3.31 -23.71 8.30
N THR A 93 4.43 -24.37 8.58
CA THR A 93 4.69 -25.75 8.10
C THR A 93 3.62 -26.72 8.63
N PRO A 94 3.15 -27.69 7.82
CA PRO A 94 2.21 -28.72 8.26
C PRO A 94 2.95 -29.80 9.06
N GLU A 95 3.30 -29.54 10.32
CA GLU A 95 3.96 -30.55 11.18
C GLU A 95 3.30 -30.76 12.55
N GLU A 96 2.03 -30.38 12.74
CA GLU A 96 1.30 -30.74 13.98
C GLU A 96 -0.09 -31.31 13.66
N SER A 97 -0.09 -32.49 13.05
CA SER A 97 -1.19 -33.45 13.18
C SER A 97 -0.60 -34.77 13.66
N ASN A 98 -0.60 -34.93 14.98
CA ASN A 98 -0.49 -36.22 15.67
C ASN A 98 -1.81 -36.46 16.41
#